data_AF-A0A2W1LC82-F1
#
_entry.id   AF-A0A2W1LC82-F1
#
_cell.length_a   1.000
_cell.length_b   1.000
_cell.length_c   1.000
_cell.angle_alpha   90.00
_cell.angle_beta   90.00
_cell.angle_gamma   90.00
#
_symmetry.space_group_name_H-M   'P 1'
#
loop_
_entity.id
_entity.type
_entity.pdbx_description
1 polymer ?
#
loop_
_entity_poly.entity_id
_entity_poly.type
_entity_poly.pdbx_seq_one_letter_code
_entity_poly.pdbx_strand_id
1 'polypeptide(L)'
;MRIWRLDSHEKNRMLTFSDSIPDEHLIYGNFEGVSIKNSWSLVELVTYKKGKYLDFPYFGSGIPVFTPKSYEILAKFVEHEVEFLPFKYEEQVYYLVNVLNVIDCKDKTQSDSKGAVFKGNLVPKDTHIFKTPIDMNSKVYATDHFVEIVRKNKLKGFDFIEVWNSDNNENMESVRKRRYEEALEAINSMPGERFSYEEARDRVEQGKAVASDKWKMQLDKDGSLLLGQLKEDDGEYLWMVPHFIPPILLGYQWHEVDKHK
;
A
#
# COMPACT_ATOMS: atom_id res chain seq x y z
N MET A 1 17.45 -9.79 10.60
CA MET A 1 16.01 -9.55 10.82
C MET A 1 15.61 -8.39 9.95
N ARG A 2 14.47 -8.51 9.25
CA ARG A 2 13.88 -7.43 8.47
C ARG A 2 12.49 -7.09 8.98
N ILE A 3 12.13 -5.83 8.80
CA ILE A 3 10.78 -5.32 9.02
C ILE A 3 10.20 -4.95 7.67
N TRP A 4 8.98 -5.40 7.43
CA TRP A 4 8.24 -5.24 6.20
C TRP A 4 6.98 -4.44 6.49
N ARG A 5 6.69 -3.40 5.70
CA ARG A 5 5.34 -2.84 5.65
C ARG A 5 4.46 -3.83 4.88
N LEU A 6 3.35 -4.21 5.49
CA LEU A 6 2.34 -5.05 4.88
C LEU A 6 1.40 -4.18 4.04
N ASP A 7 1.25 -4.55 2.77
CA ASP A 7 0.38 -3.87 1.81
C ASP A 7 -0.48 -4.88 1.04
N SER A 8 -1.52 -4.38 0.37
CA SER A 8 -2.37 -5.18 -0.50
C SER A 8 -1.91 -5.08 -1.93
N HIS A 9 -1.73 -6.22 -2.59
CA HIS A 9 -1.43 -6.23 -4.01
C HIS A 9 -2.56 -5.59 -4.83
N GLU A 10 -2.23 -4.80 -5.85
CA GLU A 10 -3.15 -4.13 -6.77
C GLU A 10 -4.23 -5.05 -7.42
N LYS A 11 -3.99 -6.37 -7.45
CA LYS A 11 -4.86 -7.40 -8.03
C LYS A 11 -5.78 -8.03 -6.98
N ASN A 12 -5.76 -7.55 -5.75
CA ASN A 12 -6.63 -8.02 -4.69
C ASN A 12 -8.08 -7.63 -4.94
N ARG A 13 -8.99 -8.47 -4.47
CA ARG A 13 -10.40 -8.09 -4.31
C ARG A 13 -10.48 -6.94 -3.29
N MET A 14 -11.30 -5.94 -3.57
CA MET A 14 -11.62 -4.89 -2.62
C MET A 14 -13.02 -5.11 -2.05
N LEU A 15 -13.12 -5.09 -0.73
CA LEU A 15 -14.35 -5.16 0.03
C LEU A 15 -14.77 -3.77 0.50
N THR A 16 -16.07 -3.59 0.68
CA THR A 16 -16.68 -2.38 1.27
C THR A 16 -17.90 -2.77 2.08
N PHE A 17 -18.44 -1.82 2.83
CA PHE A 17 -19.68 -1.95 3.58
C PHE A 17 -20.87 -2.25 2.67
N SER A 18 -21.84 -3.02 3.16
CA SER A 18 -23.21 -2.89 2.64
C SER A 18 -23.77 -1.52 3.07
N ASP A 19 -24.73 -0.97 2.33
CA ASP A 19 -25.36 0.34 2.58
C ASP A 19 -26.17 0.42 3.90
N SER A 20 -25.88 -0.43 4.89
CA SER A 20 -26.74 -0.74 6.04
C SER A 20 -26.03 -0.66 7.39
N ILE A 21 -24.78 -0.19 7.45
CA ILE A 21 -24.00 -0.16 8.69
C ILE A 21 -24.21 1.19 9.41
N PRO A 22 -24.68 1.19 10.68
CA PRO A 22 -24.85 2.41 11.46
C PRO A 22 -23.56 3.23 11.56
N ASP A 23 -23.64 4.55 11.46
CA ASP A 23 -22.49 5.47 11.51
C ASP A 23 -21.64 5.33 12.79
N GLU A 24 -22.26 4.88 13.88
CA GLU A 24 -21.62 4.62 15.18
C GLU A 24 -20.87 3.28 15.26
N HIS A 25 -20.89 2.47 14.20
CA HIS A 25 -20.24 1.17 14.19
C HIS A 25 -18.71 1.30 14.28
N LEU A 26 -18.08 0.50 15.13
CA LEU A 26 -16.63 0.55 15.39
C LEU A 26 -15.74 0.20 14.18
N ILE A 27 -16.34 -0.30 13.11
CA ILE A 27 -15.65 -0.55 11.84
C ILE A 27 -15.15 0.74 11.18
N TYR A 28 -15.77 1.88 11.49
CA TYR A 28 -15.31 3.20 11.07
C TYR A 28 -14.22 3.77 12.00
N GLY A 29 -13.84 3.03 13.05
CA GLY A 29 -12.78 3.42 13.97
C GLY A 29 -11.37 3.27 13.38
N ASN A 30 -10.39 3.82 14.09
CA ASN A 30 -9.00 3.90 13.66
C ASN A 30 -8.14 2.65 13.96
N PHE A 31 -8.70 1.63 14.63
CA PHE A 31 -8.00 0.39 15.02
C PHE A 31 -6.64 0.65 15.71
N GLU A 32 -6.67 1.45 16.79
CA GLU A 32 -5.50 2.02 17.47
C GLU A 32 -4.78 1.05 18.44
N GLY A 33 -4.76 -0.25 18.10
CA GLY A 33 -4.14 -1.26 18.96
C GLY A 33 -4.88 -1.54 20.28
N VAL A 34 -6.10 -1.04 20.40
CA VAL A 34 -7.00 -1.30 21.53
C VAL A 34 -8.00 -2.38 21.14
N SER A 35 -8.25 -3.32 22.05
CA SER A 35 -9.28 -4.35 21.87
C SER A 35 -10.66 -3.72 21.80
N ILE A 36 -11.42 -4.10 20.77
CA ILE A 36 -12.82 -3.70 20.58
C ILE A 36 -13.77 -4.90 20.53
N LYS A 37 -13.28 -6.12 20.75
CA LYS A 37 -14.07 -7.37 20.67
C LYS A 37 -15.35 -7.34 21.50
N ASN A 38 -15.34 -6.75 22.69
CA ASN A 38 -16.52 -6.71 23.55
C ASN A 38 -17.62 -5.76 23.04
N SER A 39 -17.28 -4.85 22.14
CA SER A 39 -18.19 -3.87 21.56
C SER A 39 -18.39 -4.08 20.05
N TRP A 40 -17.79 -5.15 19.51
CA TRP A 40 -17.88 -5.50 18.09
C TRP A 40 -19.22 -6.17 17.79
N SER A 41 -19.98 -5.57 16.88
CA SER A 41 -21.15 -6.21 16.26
C SER A 41 -20.80 -6.79 14.89
N LEU A 42 -21.46 -7.89 14.55
CA LEU A 42 -21.29 -8.53 13.24
C LEU A 42 -21.82 -7.61 12.13
N VAL A 43 -21.00 -7.42 11.09
CA VAL A 43 -21.38 -6.66 9.89
C VAL A 43 -21.30 -7.51 8.64
N GLU A 44 -22.00 -7.10 7.59
CA GLU A 44 -21.92 -7.70 6.27
C GLU A 44 -21.12 -6.79 5.33
N LEU A 45 -20.10 -7.36 4.68
CA LEU A 45 -19.31 -6.68 3.67
C LEU A 45 -19.61 -7.25 2.29
N VAL A 46 -19.49 -6.40 1.28
CA VAL A 46 -19.73 -6.73 -0.14
C VAL A 46 -18.48 -6.44 -0.97
N THR A 47 -18.42 -7.00 -2.18
CA THR A 47 -17.33 -6.69 -3.11
C THR A 47 -17.54 -5.31 -3.73
N TYR A 48 -16.59 -4.40 -3.50
CA TYR A 48 -16.49 -3.14 -4.23
C TYR A 48 -15.84 -3.32 -5.59
N LYS A 49 -14.69 -4.02 -5.63
CA LYS A 49 -13.93 -4.30 -6.86
C LYS A 49 -13.50 -5.75 -6.91
N LYS A 50 -13.80 -6.41 -8.03
CA LYS A 50 -13.32 -7.78 -8.29
C LYS A 50 -11.80 -7.77 -8.44
N GLY A 51 -11.15 -8.81 -7.91
CA GLY A 51 -9.71 -9.01 -8.00
C GLY A 51 -9.37 -10.48 -8.22
N LYS A 52 -8.15 -10.71 -8.73
CA LYS A 52 -7.60 -12.04 -9.00
C LYS A 52 -7.12 -12.74 -7.73
N TYR A 53 -6.61 -11.97 -6.76
CA TYR A 53 -6.12 -12.51 -5.50
C TYR A 53 -7.18 -12.40 -4.42
N LEU A 54 -7.41 -13.54 -3.75
CA LEU A 54 -8.52 -13.73 -2.82
C LEU A 54 -8.05 -14.01 -1.39
N ASP A 55 -6.79 -14.38 -1.15
CA ASP A 55 -6.34 -14.79 0.19
C ASP A 55 -6.12 -13.60 1.15
N PHE A 56 -6.02 -12.38 0.62
CA PHE A 56 -5.82 -11.13 1.38
C PHE A 56 -6.59 -9.96 0.75
N PRO A 57 -7.92 -9.90 0.87
CA PRO A 57 -8.71 -8.81 0.30
C PRO A 57 -8.31 -7.45 0.89
N TYR A 58 -8.37 -6.41 0.06
CA TYR A 58 -8.25 -5.03 0.52
C TYR A 58 -9.59 -4.56 1.10
N PHE A 59 -9.56 -3.82 2.19
CA PHE A 59 -10.75 -3.22 2.80
C PHE A 59 -10.50 -1.75 3.15
N GLY A 60 -9.37 -1.46 3.78
CA GLY A 60 -8.92 -0.11 4.10
C GLY A 60 -7.45 -0.10 4.47
N SER A 61 -6.84 1.09 4.45
CA SER A 61 -5.45 1.27 4.88
C SER A 61 -5.30 0.84 6.34
N GLY A 62 -4.24 0.09 6.66
CA GLY A 62 -3.93 -0.31 8.03
C GLY A 62 -4.84 -1.38 8.66
N ILE A 63 -5.74 -1.99 7.90
CA ILE A 63 -6.69 -3.00 8.40
C ILE A 63 -6.59 -4.29 7.56
N PRO A 64 -5.79 -5.29 7.99
CA PRO A 64 -5.69 -6.57 7.29
C PRO A 64 -7.01 -7.35 7.36
N VAL A 65 -7.30 -8.10 6.29
CA VAL A 65 -8.46 -9.02 6.22
C VAL A 65 -7.98 -10.44 6.01
N PHE A 66 -8.40 -11.34 6.89
CA PHE A 66 -8.20 -12.78 6.72
C PHE A 66 -9.49 -13.44 6.22
N THR A 67 -9.35 -14.16 5.12
CA THR A 67 -10.37 -15.09 4.62
C THR A 67 -10.33 -16.37 5.44
N PRO A 68 -11.31 -17.29 5.32
CA PRO A 68 -11.27 -18.58 6.02
C PRO A 68 -9.92 -19.30 5.82
N LYS A 69 -9.44 -19.32 4.58
CA LYS A 69 -8.16 -19.96 4.24
C LYS A 69 -6.95 -19.26 4.89
N SER A 70 -6.86 -17.94 4.82
CA SER A 70 -5.71 -17.24 5.43
C SER A 70 -5.79 -17.26 6.97
N TYR A 71 -7.00 -17.21 7.53
CA TYR A 71 -7.23 -17.37 8.97
C TYR A 71 -6.75 -18.75 9.47
N GLU A 72 -7.17 -19.85 8.83
CA GLU A 72 -6.75 -21.21 9.21
C GLU A 72 -5.23 -21.39 9.27
N ILE A 73 -4.50 -20.68 8.41
CA ILE A 73 -3.05 -20.77 8.29
C ILE A 73 -2.35 -19.81 9.25
N LEU A 74 -2.80 -18.56 9.31
CA LEU A 74 -2.07 -17.47 9.98
C LEU A 74 -2.47 -17.29 11.44
N ALA A 75 -3.71 -17.62 11.83
CA ALA A 75 -4.25 -17.22 13.13
C ALA A 75 -3.39 -17.70 14.31
N LYS A 76 -2.99 -18.97 14.32
CA LYS A 76 -2.15 -19.57 15.37
C LYS A 76 -0.78 -18.93 15.57
N PHE A 77 -0.30 -18.13 14.61
CA PHE A 77 0.99 -17.46 14.69
C PHE A 77 0.87 -16.03 15.21
N VAL A 78 -0.30 -15.41 15.06
CA VAL A 78 -0.52 -13.99 15.38
C VAL A 78 -1.57 -13.77 16.45
N GLU A 79 -2.20 -14.81 16.99
CA GLU A 79 -3.32 -14.73 17.95
C GLU A 79 -3.02 -13.96 19.23
N HIS A 80 -1.74 -13.82 19.60
CA HIS A 80 -1.32 -13.02 20.75
C HIS A 80 -1.04 -11.55 20.41
N GLU A 81 -0.98 -11.21 19.13
CA GLU A 81 -0.63 -9.88 18.62
C GLU A 81 -1.83 -9.17 17.99
N VAL A 82 -2.92 -9.89 17.74
CA VAL A 82 -4.09 -9.39 17.03
C VAL A 82 -5.38 -9.86 17.68
N GLU A 83 -6.45 -9.17 17.33
CA GLU A 83 -7.82 -9.55 17.61
C GLU A 83 -8.56 -9.77 16.29
N PHE A 84 -9.22 -10.92 16.18
CA PHE A 84 -10.01 -11.27 15.01
C PHE A 84 -11.46 -10.84 15.20
N LEU A 85 -11.90 -9.92 14.34
CA LEU A 85 -13.23 -9.33 14.36
C LEU A 85 -14.04 -9.91 13.20
N PRO A 86 -14.99 -10.82 13.48
CA PRO A 86 -15.70 -11.52 12.44
C PRO A 86 -16.63 -10.58 11.67
N PHE A 87 -16.71 -10.78 10.36
CA PHE A 87 -17.73 -10.19 9.51
C PHE A 87 -18.25 -11.23 8.51
N LYS A 88 -19.48 -11.02 8.05
CA LYS A 88 -20.10 -11.87 7.05
C LYS A 88 -19.72 -11.36 5.66
N TYR A 89 -19.31 -12.28 4.80
CA TYR A 89 -19.08 -12.03 3.39
C TYR A 89 -19.62 -13.21 2.59
N GLU A 90 -20.64 -12.95 1.76
CA GLU A 90 -21.43 -14.03 1.12
C GLU A 90 -21.95 -15.01 2.20
N GLU A 91 -21.73 -16.31 2.02
CA GLU A 91 -22.10 -17.38 2.97
C GLU A 91 -20.95 -17.76 3.93
N GLN A 92 -19.89 -16.95 4.00
CA GLN A 92 -18.68 -17.24 4.78
C GLN A 92 -18.41 -16.18 5.85
N VAL A 93 -17.67 -16.58 6.88
CA VAL A 93 -17.16 -15.67 7.91
C VAL A 93 -15.71 -15.34 7.60
N TYR A 94 -15.43 -14.06 7.46
CA TYR A 94 -14.10 -13.50 7.29
C TYR A 94 -13.74 -12.73 8.57
N TYR A 95 -12.48 -12.32 8.71
CA TYR A 95 -12.01 -11.61 9.89
C TYR A 95 -11.29 -10.34 9.50
N LEU A 96 -11.75 -9.21 10.04
CA LEU A 96 -10.91 -8.02 10.15
C LEU A 96 -9.89 -8.29 11.26
N VAL A 97 -8.64 -7.94 11.00
CA VAL A 97 -7.53 -8.20 11.92
C VAL A 97 -7.15 -6.91 12.61
N ASN A 98 -7.64 -6.72 13.83
CA ASN A 98 -7.27 -5.59 14.67
C ASN A 98 -5.90 -5.89 15.31
N VAL A 99 -4.83 -5.26 14.82
CA VAL A 99 -3.47 -5.47 15.35
C VAL A 99 -3.31 -4.75 16.68
N LEU A 100 -3.24 -5.50 17.77
CA LEU A 100 -3.12 -5.00 19.15
C LEU A 100 -1.66 -4.71 19.54
N ASN A 101 -0.72 -5.42 18.92
CA ASN A 101 0.69 -5.26 19.20
C ASN A 101 1.20 -3.92 18.66
N VAL A 102 1.39 -2.93 19.54
CA VAL A 102 1.94 -1.61 19.21
C VAL A 102 3.33 -1.48 19.81
N ILE A 103 4.33 -1.31 18.95
CA ILE A 103 5.75 -1.24 19.35
C ILE A 103 6.31 0.13 19.00
N ASP A 104 6.78 0.87 20.01
CA ASP A 104 7.49 2.13 19.82
C ASP A 104 8.94 1.90 19.38
N CYS A 105 9.09 1.54 18.12
CA CYS A 105 10.38 1.23 17.49
C CYS A 105 10.79 2.24 16.42
N LYS A 106 10.17 3.42 16.38
CA LYS A 106 10.49 4.46 15.39
C LYS A 106 11.02 5.73 16.06
N ASP A 107 12.21 6.17 15.67
CA ASP A 107 12.80 7.41 16.17
C ASP A 107 12.25 8.63 15.41
N LYS A 108 11.54 9.52 16.11
CA LYS A 108 11.09 10.81 15.56
C LYS A 108 12.18 11.88 15.61
N THR A 109 13.15 11.77 16.51
CA THR A 109 14.17 12.82 16.71
C THR A 109 15.23 12.83 15.62
N GLN A 110 15.44 11.70 14.97
CA GLN A 110 16.29 11.58 13.78
C GLN A 110 15.51 11.80 12.48
N SER A 111 14.25 12.26 12.54
CA SER A 111 13.44 12.55 11.36
C SER A 111 13.79 13.92 10.77
N ASP A 112 15.04 14.11 10.37
CA ASP A 112 15.42 15.23 9.52
C ASP A 112 14.81 14.98 8.14
N SER A 113 13.61 15.52 7.91
CA SER A 113 12.85 15.55 6.65
C SER A 113 12.63 14.22 5.89
N LYS A 114 13.15 13.07 6.37
CA LYS A 114 13.30 11.80 5.63
C LYS A 114 12.48 10.62 6.17
N GLY A 115 11.52 10.88 7.06
CA GLY A 115 10.70 9.86 7.72
C GLY A 115 11.33 9.28 8.99
N ALA A 116 10.51 8.68 9.86
CA ALA A 116 10.97 8.12 11.14
C ALA A 116 11.77 6.83 10.92
N VAL A 117 12.87 6.66 11.67
CA VAL A 117 13.83 5.55 11.49
C VAL A 117 13.46 4.38 12.40
N PHE A 118 13.38 3.17 11.85
CA PHE A 118 13.20 1.96 12.66
C PHE A 118 14.45 1.65 13.50
N LYS A 119 14.24 1.44 14.79
CA LYS A 119 15.17 0.82 15.74
C LYS A 119 14.78 -0.65 15.88
N GLY A 120 15.20 -1.48 14.93
CA GLY A 120 14.77 -2.89 14.87
C GLY A 120 15.16 -3.70 16.10
N ASN A 121 16.19 -3.30 16.86
CA ASN A 121 16.54 -3.91 18.14
C ASN A 121 15.46 -3.76 19.23
N LEU A 122 14.49 -2.85 19.06
CA LEU A 122 13.34 -2.68 19.95
C LEU A 122 12.17 -3.60 19.60
N VAL A 123 12.20 -4.25 18.43
CA VAL A 123 11.18 -5.24 18.03
C VAL A 123 11.55 -6.60 18.64
N PRO A 124 10.69 -7.20 19.48
CA PRO A 124 10.92 -8.54 20.01
C PRO A 124 11.12 -9.57 18.90
N LYS A 125 12.00 -10.55 19.11
CA LYS A 125 12.37 -11.52 18.07
C LYS A 125 11.19 -12.38 17.60
N ASP A 126 10.29 -12.73 18.51
CA ASP A 126 9.14 -13.58 18.22
C ASP A 126 7.92 -12.81 17.67
N THR A 127 8.09 -11.51 17.40
CA THR A 127 7.02 -10.68 16.82
C THR A 127 6.73 -11.10 15.39
N HIS A 128 5.45 -11.28 15.04
CA HIS A 128 5.04 -11.57 13.66
C HIS A 128 4.47 -10.32 12.99
N ILE A 129 3.52 -9.65 13.65
CA ILE A 129 2.80 -8.49 13.14
C ILE A 129 2.64 -7.42 14.23
N PHE A 130 2.75 -6.15 13.85
CA PHE A 130 2.66 -5.04 14.78
C PHE A 130 2.32 -3.71 14.09
N LYS A 131 1.98 -2.70 14.89
CA LYS A 131 1.83 -1.29 14.50
C LYS A 131 2.85 -0.42 15.26
N THR A 132 3.06 0.81 14.81
CA THR A 132 3.87 1.80 15.54
C THR A 132 2.99 2.97 15.99
N PRO A 133 3.36 3.71 17.05
CA PRO A 133 2.60 4.89 17.48
C PRO A 133 2.44 5.99 16.42
N ILE A 134 3.32 6.04 15.41
CA ILE A 134 3.32 7.08 14.38
C ILE A 134 2.36 6.74 13.24
N ASP A 135 2.35 5.48 12.81
CA ASP A 135 1.62 5.02 11.63
C ASP A 135 0.42 4.14 12.01
N MET A 136 -0.06 4.23 13.24
CA MET A 136 -1.02 3.29 13.84
C MET A 136 -2.31 3.14 13.04
N ASN A 137 -2.76 4.20 12.38
CA ASN A 137 -4.04 4.24 11.65
C ASN A 137 -3.91 3.89 10.17
N SER A 138 -2.68 3.71 9.66
CA SER A 138 -2.44 3.64 8.22
C SER A 138 -1.54 2.49 7.79
N LYS A 139 -0.64 2.01 8.65
CA LYS A 139 0.35 0.99 8.30
C LYS A 139 0.39 -0.14 9.31
N VAL A 140 0.56 -1.35 8.78
CA VAL A 140 0.85 -2.56 9.55
C VAL A 140 2.21 -3.05 9.13
N TYR A 141 2.98 -3.53 10.10
CA TYR A 141 4.32 -4.05 9.91
C TYR A 141 4.38 -5.53 10.26
N ALA A 142 5.28 -6.24 9.60
CA ALA A 142 5.54 -7.65 9.79
C ALA A 142 7.04 -7.92 9.84
N THR A 143 7.44 -8.99 10.52
CA THR A 143 8.84 -9.45 10.52
C THR A 143 9.04 -10.58 9.49
N ASP A 144 10.29 -11.02 9.31
CA ASP A 144 10.59 -12.20 8.49
C ASP A 144 9.76 -13.44 8.87
N HIS A 145 9.44 -13.64 10.16
CA HIS A 145 8.66 -14.79 10.62
C HIS A 145 7.28 -14.86 9.96
N PHE A 146 6.54 -13.75 9.95
CA PHE A 146 5.24 -13.67 9.29
C PHE A 146 5.36 -13.84 7.78
N VAL A 147 6.33 -13.15 7.16
CA VAL A 147 6.56 -13.19 5.71
C VAL A 147 6.87 -14.61 5.22
N GLU A 148 7.69 -15.35 5.97
CA GLU A 148 8.04 -16.73 5.66
C GLU A 148 6.84 -17.65 5.72
N ILE A 149 5.95 -17.50 6.71
CA ILE A 149 4.71 -18.28 6.81
C ILE A 149 3.81 -18.03 5.60
N VAL A 150 3.61 -16.76 5.22
CA VAL A 150 2.79 -16.38 4.06
C VAL A 150 3.37 -16.97 2.78
N ARG A 151 4.68 -16.81 2.54
CA ARG A 151 5.37 -17.32 1.35
C ARG A 151 5.36 -18.85 1.28
N LYS A 152 5.66 -19.54 2.39
CA LYS A 152 5.67 -21.01 2.49
C LYS A 152 4.31 -21.61 2.16
N ASN A 153 3.24 -20.95 2.58
CA ASN A 153 1.86 -21.38 2.31
C ASN A 153 1.30 -20.87 0.97
N LYS A 154 2.10 -20.14 0.18
CA LYS A 154 1.73 -19.61 -1.14
C LYS A 154 0.45 -18.77 -1.11
N LEU A 155 0.21 -18.06 -0.01
CA LEU A 155 -0.90 -17.14 0.11
C LEU A 155 -0.68 -15.94 -0.82
N LYS A 156 -1.71 -15.59 -1.60
CA LYS A 156 -1.62 -14.53 -2.62
C LYS A 156 -2.25 -13.24 -2.15
N GLY A 157 -1.71 -12.12 -2.65
CA GLY A 157 -2.25 -10.78 -2.40
C GLY A 157 -1.54 -10.00 -1.30
N PHE A 158 -0.54 -10.60 -0.65
CA PHE A 158 0.32 -9.91 0.29
C PHE A 158 1.47 -9.25 -0.47
N ASP A 159 1.59 -7.94 -0.36
CA ASP A 159 2.79 -7.21 -0.78
C ASP A 159 3.62 -6.83 0.46
N PHE A 160 4.91 -7.11 0.40
CA PHE A 160 5.85 -6.90 1.50
C PHE A 160 6.91 -5.91 1.08
N ILE A 161 6.86 -4.73 1.68
CA ILE A 161 7.72 -3.60 1.36
C ILE A 161 8.79 -3.49 2.46
N GLU A 162 10.03 -3.89 2.20
CA GLU A 162 11.12 -3.90 3.21
C GLU A 162 11.40 -2.48 3.73
N VAL A 163 11.08 -2.16 4.98
CA VAL A 163 11.28 -0.81 5.55
C VAL A 163 12.51 -0.71 6.45
N TRP A 164 13.04 -1.85 6.90
CA TRP A 164 14.26 -1.90 7.70
C TRP A 164 14.91 -3.29 7.60
N ASN A 165 16.23 -3.31 7.71
CA ASN A 165 17.03 -4.53 7.67
C ASN A 165 18.21 -4.41 8.64
N SER A 166 18.43 -5.41 9.51
CA SER A 166 19.56 -5.43 10.43
C SER A 166 20.93 -5.39 9.76
N ASP A 167 21.00 -5.86 8.52
CA ASP A 167 22.24 -6.01 7.78
C ASP A 167 22.61 -4.73 7.01
N ASN A 168 21.71 -3.74 6.98
CA ASN A 168 21.91 -2.46 6.32
C ASN A 168 21.67 -1.31 7.30
N ASN A 169 22.71 -0.48 7.53
CA ASN A 169 22.62 0.65 8.44
C ASN A 169 21.82 1.84 7.89
N GLU A 170 21.43 1.81 6.61
CA GLU A 170 20.58 2.85 6.03
C GLU A 170 19.09 2.57 6.25
N ASN A 171 18.35 3.60 6.66
CA ASN A 171 16.89 3.56 6.71
C ASN A 171 16.31 3.40 5.29
N MET A 172 15.76 2.23 4.99
CA MET A 172 15.21 1.93 3.66
C MET A 172 14.03 2.84 3.27
N GLU A 173 13.23 3.32 4.24
CA GLU A 173 12.16 4.31 3.98
C GLU A 173 12.76 5.65 3.51
N SER A 174 13.88 6.07 4.12
CA SER A 174 14.62 7.27 3.69
C SER A 174 15.34 7.09 2.36
N VAL A 175 15.88 5.89 2.08
CA VAL A 175 16.49 5.58 0.78
C VAL A 175 15.45 5.66 -0.34
N ARG A 176 14.27 5.08 -0.13
CA ARG A 176 13.17 5.15 -1.10
C ARG A 176 12.67 6.57 -1.32
N LYS A 177 12.43 7.30 -0.25
CA LYS A 177 12.03 8.71 -0.35
C LYS A 177 13.05 9.52 -1.14
N ARG A 178 14.35 9.32 -0.87
CA ARG A 178 15.42 9.96 -1.64
C ARG A 178 15.37 9.57 -3.12
N ARG A 179 15.21 8.29 -3.44
CA ARG A 179 15.08 7.82 -4.84
C ARG A 179 13.88 8.43 -5.54
N TYR A 180 12.74 8.53 -4.85
CA TYR A 180 11.54 9.17 -5.36
C TYR A 180 11.77 10.66 -5.63
N GLU A 181 12.37 11.38 -4.68
CA GLU A 181 12.72 12.80 -4.82
C GLU A 181 13.75 13.02 -5.95
N GLU A 182 14.78 12.19 -6.05
CA GLU A 182 15.78 12.22 -7.13
C GLU A 182 15.13 11.94 -8.49
N ALA A 183 14.18 11.01 -8.58
CA ALA A 183 13.44 10.72 -9.81
C ALA A 183 12.53 11.89 -10.22
N LEU A 184 11.81 12.49 -9.27
CA LEU A 184 11.00 13.69 -9.52
C LEU A 184 11.86 14.86 -9.99
N GLU A 185 12.98 15.10 -9.31
CA GLU A 185 13.90 16.17 -9.69
C GLU A 185 14.51 15.92 -11.07
N ALA A 186 14.89 14.67 -11.37
CA ALA A 186 15.38 14.31 -12.70
C ALA A 186 14.35 14.59 -13.80
N ILE A 187 13.07 14.25 -13.57
CA ILE A 187 11.97 14.58 -14.51
C ILE A 187 11.86 16.11 -14.66
N ASN A 188 11.71 16.83 -13.56
CA ASN A 188 11.44 18.27 -13.58
C ASN A 188 12.61 19.09 -14.14
N SER A 189 13.85 18.62 -13.94
CA SER A 189 15.08 19.25 -14.45
C SER A 189 15.44 18.81 -15.87
N MET A 190 14.69 17.91 -16.52
CA MET A 190 14.99 17.51 -17.91
C MET A 190 14.91 18.73 -18.84
N PRO A 191 15.99 19.01 -19.61
CA PRO A 191 15.98 20.11 -20.56
C PRO A 191 15.01 19.81 -21.69
N GLY A 192 14.33 20.83 -22.18
CA GLY A 192 13.38 20.70 -23.28
C GLY A 192 12.28 21.75 -23.21
N GLU A 193 11.58 21.90 -24.33
CA GLU A 193 10.38 22.71 -24.39
C GLU A 193 9.33 22.18 -23.41
N ARG A 194 8.68 23.12 -22.71
CA ARG A 194 7.53 22.85 -21.85
C ARG A 194 6.27 23.22 -22.61
N PHE A 195 5.29 22.32 -22.64
CA PHE A 195 4.08 22.47 -23.44
C PHE A 195 2.83 22.07 -22.67
N SER A 196 1.68 22.52 -23.17
CA SER A 196 0.37 22.26 -22.55
C SER A 196 -0.01 20.79 -22.60
N TYR A 197 -1.02 20.41 -21.82
CA TYR A 197 -1.58 19.05 -21.88
C TYR A 197 -2.12 18.69 -23.28
N GLU A 198 -2.71 19.64 -24.00
CA GLU A 198 -3.25 19.43 -25.35
C GLU A 198 -2.12 19.07 -26.32
N GLU A 199 -1.03 19.84 -26.33
CA GLU A 199 0.16 19.53 -27.13
C GLU A 199 0.82 18.21 -26.68
N ALA A 200 0.80 17.91 -25.38
CA ALA A 200 1.31 16.64 -24.85
C ALA A 200 0.52 15.46 -25.40
N ARG A 201 -0.81 15.58 -25.51
CA ARG A 201 -1.69 14.57 -26.11
C ARG A 201 -1.37 14.36 -27.58
N ASP A 202 -1.24 15.43 -28.35
CA ASP A 202 -0.88 15.35 -29.77
C ASP A 202 0.46 14.63 -29.98
N ARG A 203 1.46 14.93 -29.15
CA ARG A 203 2.78 14.26 -29.21
C ARG A 203 2.68 12.77 -28.85
N VAL A 204 1.90 12.42 -27.83
CA VAL A 204 1.67 11.02 -27.45
C VAL A 204 0.97 10.25 -28.58
N GLU A 205 0.00 10.86 -29.25
CA GLU A 205 -0.69 10.28 -30.41
C GLU A 205 0.26 10.07 -31.60
N GLN A 206 1.29 10.90 -31.73
CA GLN A 206 2.41 10.70 -32.67
C GLN A 206 3.43 9.65 -32.20
N GLY A 207 3.14 8.94 -31.10
CA GLY A 207 3.95 7.84 -30.58
C GLY A 207 5.09 8.25 -29.65
N LYS A 208 5.12 9.52 -29.19
CA LYS A 208 6.08 10.00 -28.19
C LYS A 208 5.67 9.60 -26.77
N ALA A 209 6.58 9.78 -25.83
CA ALA A 209 6.29 9.76 -24.41
C ALA A 209 6.55 11.15 -23.83
N VAL A 210 5.73 11.54 -22.86
CA VAL A 210 5.80 12.85 -22.20
C VAL A 210 5.66 12.68 -20.70
N ALA A 211 6.29 13.55 -19.91
CA ALA A 211 6.21 13.54 -18.46
C ALA A 211 6.02 14.95 -17.88
N SER A 212 5.49 14.99 -16.66
CA SER A 212 5.42 16.18 -15.81
C SER A 212 5.25 15.72 -14.37
N ASP A 213 6.10 16.20 -13.46
CA ASP A 213 6.07 15.82 -12.04
C ASP A 213 6.06 14.27 -11.92
N LYS A 214 5.21 13.70 -11.06
CA LYS A 214 5.02 12.25 -10.92
C LYS A 214 4.29 11.56 -12.07
N TRP A 215 3.91 12.27 -13.14
CA TRP A 215 3.08 11.70 -14.20
C TRP A 215 3.84 11.48 -15.50
N LYS A 216 3.46 10.43 -16.21
CA LYS A 216 3.97 10.11 -17.55
C LYS A 216 2.84 9.61 -18.44
N MET A 217 2.86 10.00 -19.71
CA MET A 217 1.92 9.51 -20.72
C MET A 217 2.69 8.91 -21.90
N GLN A 218 2.21 7.78 -22.40
CA GLN A 218 2.71 7.14 -23.62
C GLN A 218 1.63 6.21 -24.20
N LEU A 219 1.80 5.77 -25.45
CA LEU A 219 0.98 4.68 -26.00
C LEU A 219 1.60 3.32 -25.67
N ASP A 220 0.75 2.32 -25.41
CA ASP A 220 1.16 0.91 -25.39
C ASP A 220 1.41 0.36 -26.81
N LYS A 221 1.65 -0.95 -26.91
CA LYS A 221 1.91 -1.64 -28.18
C LYS A 221 0.68 -1.68 -29.10
N ASP A 222 -0.51 -1.58 -28.53
CA ASP A 222 -1.78 -1.64 -29.24
C ASP A 222 -2.32 -0.24 -29.57
N GLY A 223 -1.58 0.82 -29.22
CA GLY A 223 -1.96 2.21 -29.45
C GLY A 223 -2.89 2.79 -28.38
N SER A 224 -3.11 2.10 -27.26
CA SER A 224 -3.92 2.60 -26.16
C SER A 224 -3.10 3.57 -25.30
N LEU A 225 -3.75 4.62 -24.81
CA LEU A 225 -3.13 5.55 -23.88
C LEU A 225 -2.82 4.86 -22.54
N LEU A 226 -1.56 4.93 -22.13
CA LEU A 226 -1.12 4.63 -20.79
C LEU A 226 -0.84 5.92 -20.03
N LEU A 227 -1.37 5.98 -18.82
CA LEU A 227 -1.02 6.96 -17.80
C LEU A 227 -0.19 6.26 -16.73
N GLY A 228 1.03 6.74 -16.53
CA GLY A 228 1.95 6.30 -15.50
C GLY A 228 1.94 7.28 -14.34
N GLN A 229 1.84 6.77 -13.11
CA GLN A 229 2.08 7.54 -11.90
C GLN A 229 3.29 6.98 -11.16
N LEU A 230 4.27 7.83 -10.86
CA LEU A 230 5.48 7.47 -10.12
C LEU A 230 5.08 7.04 -8.70
N LYS A 231 5.54 5.86 -8.27
CA LYS A 231 5.25 5.33 -6.95
C LYS A 231 6.31 5.79 -5.95
N GLU A 232 5.85 6.19 -4.76
CA GLU A 232 6.73 6.63 -3.67
C GLU A 232 7.57 5.50 -3.05
N ASP A 233 7.22 4.24 -3.31
CA ASP A 233 7.84 3.06 -2.70
C ASP A 233 9.12 2.60 -3.41
N ASP A 234 9.22 2.73 -4.73
CA ASP A 234 10.38 2.31 -5.49
C ASP A 234 10.82 3.28 -6.58
N GLY A 235 10.06 4.36 -6.83
CA GLY A 235 10.35 5.30 -7.92
C GLY A 235 10.04 4.73 -9.30
N GLU A 236 9.31 3.62 -9.40
CA GLU A 236 8.81 3.07 -10.66
C GLU A 236 7.42 3.61 -11.00
N TYR A 237 7.04 3.55 -12.28
CA TYR A 237 5.70 3.97 -12.71
C TYR A 237 4.68 2.85 -12.51
N LEU A 238 3.57 3.15 -11.84
CA LEU A 238 2.33 2.39 -11.92
C LEU A 238 1.59 2.80 -13.20
N TRP A 239 1.49 1.87 -14.15
CA TRP A 239 0.82 2.11 -15.43
C TRP A 239 -0.64 1.69 -15.41
N MET A 240 -1.51 2.55 -15.91
CA MET A 240 -2.94 2.29 -16.05
C MET A 240 -3.47 2.80 -17.39
N VAL A 241 -4.49 2.12 -17.92
CA VAL A 241 -5.34 2.67 -18.99
C VAL A 241 -6.39 3.55 -18.30
N PRO A 242 -6.34 4.89 -18.48
CA PRO A 242 -7.24 5.77 -17.76
C PRO A 242 -8.66 5.67 -18.35
N HIS A 243 -9.66 5.46 -17.49
CA HIS A 243 -11.06 5.60 -17.88
C HIS A 243 -11.49 7.08 -17.90
N PHE A 244 -10.77 7.92 -17.16
CA PHE A 244 -10.92 9.36 -17.11
C PHE A 244 -9.56 10.01 -16.86
N ILE A 245 -9.34 11.19 -17.41
CA ILE A 245 -8.11 11.97 -17.22
C ILE A 245 -8.28 12.84 -15.97
N PRO A 246 -7.43 12.68 -14.93
CA PRO A 246 -7.48 13.54 -13.76
C PRO A 246 -7.35 15.02 -14.16
N PRO A 247 -8.29 15.92 -13.76
CA PRO A 247 -8.28 17.32 -14.23
C PRO A 247 -7.04 18.10 -13.83
N ILE A 248 -6.35 17.67 -12.75
CA ILE A 248 -5.08 18.24 -12.32
C ILE A 248 -4.00 18.17 -13.42
N LEU A 249 -4.05 17.17 -14.30
CA LEU A 249 -3.09 17.00 -15.39
C LEU A 249 -3.17 18.11 -16.45
N LEU A 250 -4.33 18.77 -16.57
CA LEU A 250 -4.55 19.85 -17.52
C LEU A 250 -3.77 21.11 -17.14
N GLY A 251 -3.48 21.29 -15.85
CA GLY A 251 -2.70 22.41 -15.33
C GLY A 251 -1.18 22.21 -15.39
N TYR A 252 -0.72 21.04 -15.82
CA TYR A 252 0.70 20.71 -15.87
C TYR A 252 1.38 21.15 -17.16
N GLN A 253 2.69 21.39 -17.05
CA GLN A 253 3.57 21.71 -18.16
C GLN A 253 4.41 20.48 -18.46
N TRP A 254 4.18 19.88 -19.63
CA TRP A 254 4.74 18.61 -20.03
C TRP A 254 6.01 18.79 -20.84
N HIS A 255 6.83 17.75 -20.89
CA HIS A 255 7.98 17.68 -21.79
C HIS A 255 8.15 16.27 -22.34
N GLU A 256 8.81 16.15 -23.49
CA GLU A 256 9.14 14.85 -24.07
C GLU A 256 10.17 14.11 -23.20
N VAL A 257 9.99 12.80 -23.11
CA VAL A 257 10.88 11.86 -22.42
C VAL A 257 11.01 10.58 -23.23
N ASP A 258 11.99 9.75 -22.88
CA ASP A 258 12.11 8.42 -23.47
C ASP A 258 10.92 7.53 -23.11
N LYS A 259 10.48 6.72 -24.08
CA LYS A 259 9.47 5.69 -23.86
C LYS A 259 9.95 4.68 -22.83
N HIS A 260 9.08 4.36 -21.88
CA HIS A 260 9.29 3.24 -20.98
C HIS A 260 9.04 1.93 -21.75
N LYS A 261 10.00 1.00 -21.66
CA LYS A 261 10.02 -0.24 -22.45
C LYS A 261 9.05 -1.29 -21.93
#